data_AF-A0A4X2M2F6-F1
#
_entry.id   AF-A0A4X2M2F6-F1
#
_cell.length_a   1.000
_cell.length_b   1.000
_cell.length_c   1.000
_cell.angle_alpha   90.00
_cell.angle_beta   90.00
_cell.angle_gamma   90.00
#
_symmetry.space_group_name_H-M   'P 1'
#
loop_
_entity.id
_entity.type
_entity.pdbx_description
1 polymer ?
#
loop_
_entity_poly.entity_id
_entity_poly.type
_entity_poly.pdbx_seq_one_letter_code
_entity_poly.pdbx_strand_id
1 'polypeptide(L)' 'MRIVQKHPHSGDAKEERDKDDQEWESTSPPKPTVYISGVIARGDKDFPPAAAQVAHQKPHPSVEKHPSHRTTQHIQQPRK' A
#
# COMPACT_ATOMS: atom_id res chain seq x y z
N MET A 1 -43.12 17.02 -4.31
CA MET A 1 -42.16 17.14 -5.43
C MET A 1 -41.33 15.86 -5.47
N ARG A 2 -41.30 15.14 -6.60
CA ARG A 2 -40.60 13.84 -6.74
C ARG A 2 -39.16 14.09 -7.16
N ILE A 3 -38.19 13.54 -6.44
CA ILE A 3 -36.77 13.65 -6.83
C ILE A 3 -36.42 12.44 -7.68
N VAL A 4 -36.15 12.68 -8.96
CA VAL A 4 -35.51 11.76 -9.90
C VAL A 4 -34.44 12.63 -10.57
N GLN A 5 -33.17 12.30 -10.60
CA GLN A 5 -32.57 11.16 -11.28
C GLN A 5 -31.12 11.06 -10.79
N LYS A 6 -30.65 9.85 -10.45
CA LYS A 6 -29.22 9.60 -10.23
C LYS A 6 -28.61 9.35 -11.61
N HIS A 7 -27.47 9.95 -11.92
CA HIS A 7 -26.76 9.63 -13.15
C HIS A 7 -26.28 8.17 -13.08
N PRO A 8 -26.55 7.33 -14.08
CA PRO A 8 -25.77 6.11 -14.24
C PRO A 8 -24.37 6.56 -14.63
N HIS A 9 -23.41 6.49 -13.69
CA HIS A 9 -22.00 6.47 -14.05
C HIS A 9 -21.69 5.07 -14.60
N SER A 10 -22.14 4.83 -15.82
CA SER A 10 -21.77 3.66 -16.61
C SER A 10 -20.88 4.14 -17.74
N GLY A 11 -19.59 3.87 -17.57
CA GLY A 11 -18.58 3.94 -18.63
C GLY A 11 -18.12 5.36 -18.94
N ASP A 12 -16.91 5.69 -18.48
CA ASP A 12 -15.85 6.27 -19.33
C ASP A 12 -14.61 6.54 -18.44
N ALA A 13 -14.13 5.52 -17.74
CA ALA A 13 -12.87 5.59 -16.99
C ALA A 13 -11.65 5.18 -17.84
N LYS A 14 -11.84 5.04 -19.16
CA LYS A 14 -10.83 4.56 -20.10
C LYS A 14 -10.29 5.69 -20.98
N GLU A 15 -11.16 6.60 -21.44
CA GLU A 15 -10.76 7.64 -22.40
C GLU A 15 -10.10 8.86 -21.73
N GLU A 16 -10.45 9.16 -20.48
CA GLU A 16 -9.85 10.28 -19.73
C GLU A 16 -8.38 10.00 -19.36
N ARG A 17 -8.05 8.74 -19.02
CA ARG A 17 -6.68 8.34 -18.69
C ARG A 17 -5.71 8.50 -19.85
N ASP A 18 -6.10 8.07 -21.04
CA ASP A 18 -5.22 8.13 -22.21
C ASP A 18 -4.94 9.58 -22.65
N LYS A 19 -5.91 10.50 -22.46
CA LYS A 19 -5.74 11.93 -22.76
C LYS A 19 -4.79 12.64 -21.81
N ASP A 20 -4.89 12.36 -20.51
CA ASP A 20 -3.95 12.88 -19.52
C ASP A 20 -2.55 12.30 -19.75
N ASP A 21 -2.43 10.99 -19.95
CA ASP A 21 -1.14 10.31 -20.16
C ASP A 21 -0.34 10.91 -21.33
N GLN A 22 -1.02 11.35 -22.39
CA GLN A 22 -0.41 11.96 -23.57
C GLN A 22 0.00 13.42 -23.38
N GLU A 23 -0.67 14.19 -22.50
CA GLU A 23 -0.27 15.55 -22.14
C GLU A 23 0.90 15.56 -21.14
N TRP A 24 1.05 14.50 -20.34
CA TRP A 24 2.16 14.32 -19.39
C TRP A 24 3.42 13.69 -19.98
N GLU A 25 3.44 13.32 -21.28
CA GLU A 25 4.66 12.94 -22.01
C GLU A 25 5.53 14.18 -22.29
N SER A 26 6.05 14.76 -21.22
CA SER A 26 7.10 15.76 -21.26
C SER A 26 8.28 15.18 -22.05
N THR A 27 8.86 15.98 -22.94
CA THR A 27 10.16 15.74 -23.61
C THR A 27 11.29 15.80 -22.58
N SER A 28 11.20 14.91 -21.60
CA SER A 28 12.05 14.86 -20.44
C SER A 28 13.43 14.39 -20.88
N PRO A 29 14.51 15.00 -20.35
CA PRO A 29 15.84 14.44 -20.44
C PRO A 29 15.82 12.93 -20.10
N PRO A 30 16.78 12.13 -20.61
CA PRO A 30 16.84 10.70 -20.31
C PRO A 30 16.64 10.47 -18.81
N LYS A 31 15.59 9.70 -18.46
CA LYS A 31 15.21 9.46 -17.06
C LYS A 31 16.48 9.00 -16.32
N PRO A 32 16.90 9.70 -15.25
CA PRO A 32 18.12 9.34 -14.54
C PRO A 32 18.00 7.91 -14.04
N THR A 33 19.08 7.13 -14.16
CA THR A 33 19.12 5.76 -13.66
C THR A 33 18.89 5.77 -12.15
N VAL A 34 17.78 5.18 -11.72
CA VAL A 34 17.41 5.10 -10.30
C VAL A 34 18.07 3.86 -9.68
N TYR A 35 18.71 4.02 -8.53
CA TYR A 35 19.28 2.91 -7.75
C TYR A 35 18.47 2.71 -6.48
N ILE A 36 17.93 1.51 -6.28
CA ILE A 36 17.25 1.12 -5.04
C ILE A 36 18.08 0.08 -4.34
N SER A 37 18.52 0.39 -3.10
CA SER A 37 19.38 -0.50 -2.30
C SER A 37 20.62 -1.02 -3.05
N GLY A 38 21.17 -0.25 -4.00
CA GLY A 38 22.35 -0.61 -4.79
C GLY A 38 22.07 -1.32 -6.13
N VAL A 39 20.82 -1.61 -6.46
CA VAL A 39 20.42 -2.24 -7.73
C VAL A 39 19.85 -1.20 -8.68
N ILE A 40 20.22 -1.26 -9.96
CA ILE A 40 19.65 -0.42 -11.03
C ILE A 40 18.19 -0.80 -11.23
N ALA A 41 17.29 0.16 -11.06
CA ALA A 41 15.86 0.00 -11.32
C ALA A 41 15.57 0.11 -12.83
N ARG A 42 14.84 -0.87 -13.36
CA ARG A 42 14.45 -1.00 -14.77
C ARG A 42 13.06 -0.44 -15.07
N GLY A 43 12.63 0.56 -14.29
CA GLY A 43 11.30 1.15 -14.38
C GLY A 43 10.19 0.16 -13.99
N ASP A 44 9.08 0.18 -14.72
CA ASP A 44 7.84 -0.52 -14.37
C ASP A 44 7.98 -2.04 -14.21
N LYS A 45 9.01 -2.64 -14.81
CA LYS A 45 9.32 -4.07 -14.66
C LYS A 45 9.68 -4.46 -13.22
N ASP A 46 10.27 -3.54 -12.46
CA ASP A 46 10.70 -3.80 -11.09
C ASP A 46 9.66 -3.32 -10.04
N PHE A 47 8.62 -2.58 -10.47
CA PHE A 47 7.53 -2.09 -9.60
C PHE A 47 6.13 -2.44 -10.14
N PRO A 48 5.79 -3.74 -10.28
CA PRO A 48 4.45 -4.12 -10.70
C PRO A 48 3.38 -3.69 -9.67
N PRO A 49 2.10 -3.55 -10.05
CA PRO A 49 1.03 -3.16 -9.13
C PRO A 49 0.95 -4.02 -7.86
N ALA A 50 1.27 -5.32 -7.96
CA ALA A 50 1.34 -6.22 -6.82
C ALA A 50 2.39 -5.78 -5.77
N ALA A 51 3.51 -5.19 -6.19
CA ALA A 51 4.52 -4.66 -5.27
C ALA A 51 4.00 -3.45 -4.48
N ALA A 52 3.25 -2.56 -5.12
CA ALA A 52 2.58 -1.44 -4.44
C ALA A 52 1.50 -1.93 -3.45
N GLN A 53 0.88 -3.08 -3.71
CA GLN A 53 -0.11 -3.68 -2.79
C GLN A 53 0.54 -4.23 -1.52
N VAL A 54 1.81 -4.64 -1.53
CA VAL A 54 2.52 -5.13 -0.33
C VAL A 54 2.54 -4.07 0.78
N ALA A 55 2.60 -2.78 0.44
CA ALA A 55 2.53 -1.70 1.43
C ALA A 55 1.20 -1.66 2.20
N HIS A 56 0.12 -2.21 1.64
CA HIS A 56 -1.20 -2.28 2.30
C HIS A 56 -1.37 -3.55 3.14
N GLN A 57 -0.48 -4.54 2.98
CA GLN A 57 -0.46 -5.76 3.77
C GLN A 57 0.39 -5.54 5.01
N LYS A 58 -0.25 -5.45 6.18
CA LYS A 58 0.49 -5.37 7.45
C LYS A 58 1.31 -6.64 7.63
N PRO A 59 2.60 -6.56 7.99
CA PRO A 59 3.42 -7.73 8.24
C PRO A 59 2.82 -8.55 9.38
N HIS A 60 2.72 -9.87 9.19
CA HIS A 60 2.31 -10.76 10.26
C HIS A 60 3.47 -10.91 11.25
N PRO A 61 3.22 -10.81 12.57
CA PRO A 61 4.26 -11.05 13.57
C PRO A 61 4.89 -12.44 13.36
N SER A 62 6.22 -12.50 13.22
CA SER A 62 6.95 -13.77 13.01
C SER A 62 7.15 -14.57 14.29
N VAL A 63 6.95 -13.96 15.45
CA VAL A 63 7.01 -14.61 16.76
C VAL A 63 5.61 -15.06 17.16
N GLU A 64 5.48 -16.37 17.39
CA GLU A 64 4.29 -16.94 18.02
C GLU A 64 4.08 -16.28 19.38
N LYS A 65 2.85 -15.84 19.67
CA LYS A 65 2.52 -15.29 20.98
C LYS A 65 2.70 -16.40 22.01
N HIS A 66 3.80 -16.36 22.76
CA HIS A 66 4.01 -17.29 23.86
C HIS A 66 2.79 -17.29 24.78
N PRO A 67 2.31 -18.46 25.23
CA PRO A 67 1.22 -18.52 26.20
C PRO A 67 1.60 -17.61 27.36
N SER A 68 0.71 -16.68 27.71
CA SER A 68 0.91 -15.82 28.87
C SER A 68 1.15 -16.73 30.06
N HIS A 69 2.40 -16.80 30.51
CA HIS A 69 2.72 -17.41 31.80
C HIS A 69 2.01 -16.52 32.80
N ARG A 70 0.78 -16.91 33.20
CA ARG A 70 0.14 -16.36 34.39
C ARG A 70 1.05 -16.77 35.54
N THR A 71 2.08 -15.98 35.76
CA THR A 71 2.83 -16.06 36.99
C THR A 71 1.87 -15.56 38.05
N THR A 72 1.17 -16.49 38.69
CA THR A 72 0.68 -16.31 40.05
C THR A 72 1.90 -16.14 40.94
N GLN A 73 2.58 -15.00 40.80
CA GLN A 73 3.57 -14.56 41.77
C GLN A 73 2.73 -14.12 42.95
N HIS A 74 2.50 -15.05 43.87
CA HIS A 74 1.90 -14.76 45.16
C HIS A 74 2.87 -13.82 45.89
N ILE A 75 2.69 -12.52 45.69
CA ILE A 75 3.50 -11.49 46.34
C ILE A 75 3.27 -11.66 47.84
N GLN A 76 4.31 -12.04 48.58
CA GLN A 76 4.22 -12.13 50.04
C GLN A 76 4.15 -10.72 50.61
N GLN A 77 2.92 -10.26 50.86
CA GLN A 77 2.67 -9.03 51.60
C GLN A 77 2.89 -9.30 53.10
N PRO A 78 3.53 -8.38 53.84
CA PRO A 78 3.66 -8.51 55.29
C PRO A 78 2.27 -8.49 55.93
N ARG A 79 1.93 -9.56 56.66
CA ARG A 79 0.71 -9.59 57.47
C ARG A 79 0.97 -8.84 58.77
N LYS A 80 0.07 -7.92 59.12
CA LYS A 80 0.05 -7.21 60.41
C LYS A 80 -0.48 -8.11 61.51
#